data_AF-A0AAW2B9X0-F1
#
_entry.id   AF-A0AAW2B9X0-F1
#
_cell.length_a   1.000
_cell.length_b   1.000
_cell.length_c   1.000
_cell.angle_alpha   90.00
_cell.angle_beta   90.00
_cell.angle_gamma   90.00
#
_symmetry.space_group_name_H-M   'P 1'
#
loop_
_entity.id
_entity.type
_entity.pdbx_description
1 polymer ?
#
loop_
_entity_poly.entity_id
_entity_poly.type
_entity_poly.pdbx_seq_one_letter_code
_entity_poly.pdbx_strand_id
1 'polypeptide(L)'
;MMMMSTPGSMRLTKGNFLDEERISFVIKKHPLRASVAYNVNPVADQFQRAFQTSTFCNRLYSFFNKRWFFDQVLNDFLVRSFLRFGYEVSFEALDKGAIEILGPYGISYTFRRLAERISQLQSGFVVRRVRYDPWPPAWWGRVLRCG
;
A
#
# COMPACT_ATOMS: atom_id res chain seq x y z
N MET A 1 4.35 79.18 -37.03
CA MET A 1 5.68 78.69 -37.44
C MET A 1 5.68 77.19 -37.33
N MET A 2 6.01 76.54 -38.44
CA MET A 2 6.07 75.10 -38.69
C MET A 2 7.13 74.38 -37.84
N MET A 3 6.87 73.13 -37.46
CA MET A 3 7.69 71.90 -37.63
C MET A 3 6.97 70.79 -36.82
N MET A 4 6.29 69.75 -37.35
CA MET A 4 6.57 68.72 -38.38
C MET A 4 7.23 67.44 -37.79
N SER A 5 6.48 66.31 -37.85
CA SER A 5 6.91 64.88 -37.98
C SER A 5 7.55 64.18 -36.75
N THR A 6 7.31 62.92 -36.33
CA THR A 6 6.77 61.66 -36.94
C THR A 6 6.65 60.56 -35.82
N PRO A 7 6.18 59.31 -36.07
CA PRO A 7 5.33 58.51 -35.18
C PRO A 7 6.06 57.41 -34.39
N GLY A 8 5.31 56.79 -33.46
CA GLY A 8 5.72 55.64 -32.66
C GLY A 8 6.32 54.50 -33.50
N SER A 9 7.58 54.18 -33.20
CA SER A 9 8.35 53.14 -33.86
C SER A 9 7.92 51.74 -33.42
N MET A 10 7.40 51.03 -34.42
CA MET A 10 7.07 49.61 -34.50
C MET A 10 8.28 48.75 -34.10
N ARG A 11 8.15 47.96 -33.04
CA ARG A 11 9.12 46.92 -32.66
C ARG A 11 8.59 45.55 -33.10
N LEU A 12 8.54 45.33 -34.40
CA LEU A 12 8.42 44.01 -35.03
C LEU A 12 9.70 43.74 -35.84
N THR A 13 9.84 42.52 -36.36
CA THR A 13 10.85 42.07 -37.34
C THR A 13 12.12 41.41 -36.79
N LYS A 14 11.97 40.15 -36.35
CA LYS A 14 12.76 38.99 -36.85
C LYS A 14 12.20 37.64 -36.38
N GLY A 15 11.65 37.57 -35.17
CA GLY A 15 10.97 36.36 -34.65
C GLY A 15 9.66 36.07 -35.38
N ASN A 16 8.71 37.00 -35.35
CA ASN A 16 7.36 36.79 -35.89
C ASN A 16 7.31 36.60 -37.43
N PHE A 17 8.31 37.06 -38.17
CA PHE A 17 8.32 36.98 -39.64
C PHE A 17 8.64 35.56 -40.13
N LEU A 18 9.55 34.86 -39.46
CA LEU A 18 9.87 33.44 -39.74
C LEU A 18 8.74 32.51 -39.30
N ASP A 19 7.93 32.93 -38.32
CA ASP A 19 6.76 32.20 -37.86
C ASP A 19 5.56 32.39 -38.81
N GLU A 20 5.32 33.60 -39.32
CA GLU A 20 4.26 33.85 -40.31
C GLU A 20 4.50 33.12 -41.64
N GLU A 21 5.74 33.10 -42.16
CA GLU A 21 6.06 32.34 -43.37
C GLU A 21 5.96 30.82 -43.15
N ARG A 22 6.36 30.31 -41.97
CA ARG A 22 6.18 28.89 -41.62
C ARG A 22 4.70 28.52 -41.46
N ILE A 23 3.89 29.37 -40.84
CA ILE A 23 2.46 29.13 -40.67
C ILE A 23 1.78 29.09 -42.04
N SER A 24 2.12 30.03 -42.93
CA SER A 24 1.61 30.05 -44.30
C SER A 24 2.03 28.80 -45.08
N PHE A 25 3.29 28.35 -44.95
CA PHE A 25 3.77 27.10 -45.55
C PHE A 25 3.05 25.85 -45.02
N VAL A 26 2.80 25.78 -43.71
CA VAL A 26 2.11 24.65 -43.06
C VAL A 26 0.64 24.58 -43.47
N ILE A 27 -0.07 25.71 -43.52
CA ILE A 27 -1.46 25.79 -43.97
C ILE A 27 -1.57 25.39 -45.44
N LYS A 28 -0.62 25.83 -46.27
CA LYS A 28 -0.60 25.52 -47.71
C LYS A 28 -0.28 24.06 -48.00
N LYS A 29 0.61 23.44 -47.20
CA LYS A 29 1.03 22.04 -47.36
C LYS A 29 0.02 21.04 -46.78
N HIS A 30 -0.70 21.40 -45.72
CA HIS A 30 -1.65 20.51 -45.04
C HIS A 30 -2.93 21.23 -44.59
N PRO A 31 -3.85 21.58 -45.51
CA PRO A 31 -5.06 22.35 -45.19
C PRO A 31 -6.02 21.61 -44.24
N LEU A 32 -6.08 20.28 -44.35
CA LEU A 32 -6.90 19.44 -43.46
C LEU A 32 -6.43 19.52 -42.00
N ARG A 33 -5.11 19.53 -41.76
CA ARG A 33 -4.56 19.64 -40.39
C ARG A 33 -4.86 21.01 -39.79
N ALA A 34 -4.79 22.07 -40.59
CA ALA A 34 -5.13 23.42 -40.16
C ALA A 34 -6.62 23.56 -39.82
N SER A 35 -7.50 22.99 -40.65
CA SER A 35 -8.95 22.99 -40.42
C SER A 35 -9.36 22.20 -39.17
N VAL A 36 -8.75 21.03 -38.95
CA VAL A 36 -8.96 20.23 -37.73
C VAL A 36 -8.44 20.97 -36.49
N ALA A 37 -7.23 21.55 -36.54
CA ALA A 37 -6.66 22.30 -35.43
C ALA A 37 -7.53 23.51 -35.04
N TYR A 38 -8.11 24.21 -36.02
CA TYR A 38 -9.00 25.34 -35.75
C TYR A 38 -10.27 24.95 -35.00
N ASN A 39 -10.83 23.76 -35.27
CA ASN A 39 -11.99 23.25 -34.55
C ASN A 39 -11.64 22.63 -33.19
N VAL A 40 -10.48 21.99 -33.07
CA VAL A 40 -10.06 21.29 -31.83
C VAL A 40 -9.54 22.24 -30.77
N ASN A 41 -8.87 23.34 -31.15
CA ASN A 41 -8.30 24.30 -30.21
C ASN A 41 -9.34 24.90 -29.24
N PRO A 42 -10.48 25.47 -29.68
CA PRO A 42 -11.47 26.02 -28.76
C PRO A 42 -12.15 24.96 -27.90
N VAL A 43 -12.30 23.74 -28.41
CA VAL A 43 -12.87 22.61 -27.66
C VAL A 43 -11.92 22.22 -26.51
N ALA A 44 -10.63 22.04 -26.81
CA ALA A 44 -9.62 21.73 -25.81
C ALA A 44 -9.51 22.84 -24.75
N ASP A 45 -9.54 24.11 -25.16
CA ASP A 45 -9.52 25.26 -24.25
C ASP A 45 -10.76 25.31 -23.35
N GLN A 46 -11.95 25.00 -23.88
CA GLN A 46 -13.18 24.93 -23.09
C GLN A 46 -13.13 23.81 -22.05
N PHE A 47 -12.68 22.61 -22.44
CA PHE A 47 -12.50 21.50 -21.50
C PHE A 47 -11.49 21.85 -20.41
N GLN A 48 -10.35 22.42 -20.77
CA GLN A 48 -9.31 22.78 -19.81
C GLN A 48 -9.81 23.83 -18.81
N ARG A 49 -10.56 24.83 -19.28
CA ARG A 49 -11.19 25.83 -18.41
C ARG A 49 -12.26 25.22 -17.52
N ALA A 50 -13.10 24.32 -18.04
CA ALA A 50 -14.13 23.63 -17.26
C ALA A 50 -13.53 22.79 -16.12
N PHE A 51 -12.40 22.11 -16.38
CA PHE A 51 -11.67 21.40 -15.33
C PHE A 51 -11.08 22.35 -14.27
N GLN A 52 -10.47 23.46 -14.70
CA GLN A 52 -9.86 24.44 -13.80
C GLN A 52 -10.88 25.22 -12.96
N THR A 53 -12.08 25.50 -13.48
CA THR A 53 -13.14 26.20 -12.73
C THR A 53 -13.94 25.27 -11.84
N SER A 54 -13.82 23.94 -12.03
CA SER A 54 -14.54 22.99 -11.19
C SER A 54 -14.06 23.08 -9.74
N THR A 55 -15.00 23.33 -8.84
CA THR A 55 -14.75 23.40 -7.39
C THR A 55 -14.24 22.08 -6.85
N PHE A 56 -14.63 20.97 -7.48
CA PHE A 56 -14.17 19.63 -7.17
C PHE A 56 -12.68 19.42 -7.48
N CYS A 57 -12.20 19.75 -8.68
CA CYS A 57 -10.77 19.64 -8.98
C CYS A 57 -9.94 20.57 -8.10
N ASN A 58 -10.40 21.80 -7.84
CA ASN A 58 -9.68 22.70 -6.94
C ASN A 58 -9.63 22.18 -5.49
N ARG A 59 -10.67 21.49 -5.03
CA ARG A 59 -10.69 20.89 -3.69
C ARG A 59 -9.81 19.66 -3.59
N LEU A 60 -9.81 18.80 -4.59
CA LEU A 60 -8.88 17.67 -4.67
C LEU A 60 -7.44 18.16 -4.82
N TYR A 61 -7.20 19.14 -5.67
CA TYR A 61 -5.89 19.74 -5.84
C TYR A 61 -5.39 20.36 -4.53
N SER A 62 -6.23 21.10 -3.81
CA SER A 62 -5.93 21.60 -2.46
C SER A 62 -5.68 20.49 -1.45
N PHE A 63 -6.44 19.38 -1.53
CA PHE A 63 -6.26 18.21 -0.66
C PHE A 63 -4.92 17.51 -0.89
N PHE A 64 -4.52 17.29 -2.16
CA PHE A 64 -3.25 16.65 -2.52
C PHE A 64 -2.04 17.59 -2.40
N ASN A 65 -2.23 18.90 -2.58
CA ASN A 65 -1.17 19.90 -2.45
C ASN A 65 -0.86 20.24 -0.98
N LYS A 66 -1.82 20.01 -0.06
CA LYS A 66 -1.53 20.02 1.38
C LYS A 66 -0.73 18.77 1.74
N ARG A 67 0.58 18.97 1.90
CA ARG A 67 1.65 17.97 2.06
C ARG A 67 1.45 16.88 3.13
N TRP A 68 0.40 16.87 3.95
CA TRP A 68 0.29 15.83 4.99
C TRP A 68 -1.11 15.62 5.59
N PHE A 69 -2.08 15.20 4.79
CA PHE A 69 -3.28 14.57 5.35
C PHE A 69 -3.07 13.07 5.60
N PHE A 70 -2.23 12.43 4.79
CA PHE A 70 -1.92 11.00 4.92
C PHE A 70 -1.22 10.66 6.23
N ASP A 71 -0.22 11.44 6.68
CA ASP A 71 0.46 11.18 7.96
C ASP A 71 -0.51 11.27 9.14
N GLN A 72 -1.39 12.28 9.13
CA GLN A 72 -2.35 12.46 10.21
C GLN A 72 -3.40 11.34 10.23
N VAL A 73 -3.93 10.95 9.06
CA VAL A 73 -4.90 9.85 8.96
C VAL A 73 -4.25 8.52 9.30
N LEU A 74 -3.04 8.24 8.83
CA LEU A 74 -2.32 7.01 9.16
C LEU A 74 -2.00 6.97 10.65
N ASN A 75 -1.49 8.05 11.22
CA ASN A 75 -1.17 8.09 12.64
C ASN A 75 -2.44 7.95 13.50
N ASP A 76 -3.50 8.72 13.24
CA ASP A 76 -4.71 8.62 14.05
C ASP A 76 -5.47 7.31 13.81
N PHE A 77 -5.48 6.76 12.60
CA PHE A 77 -6.24 5.53 12.30
C PHE A 77 -5.45 4.26 12.59
N LEU A 78 -4.24 4.10 12.04
CA LEU A 78 -3.42 2.91 12.28
C LEU A 78 -2.84 2.92 13.70
N VAL A 79 -2.16 4.00 14.12
CA VAL A 79 -1.44 3.98 15.40
C VAL A 79 -2.43 3.89 16.57
N ARG A 80 -3.50 4.71 16.62
CA ARG A 80 -4.48 4.59 17.72
C ARG A 80 -5.22 3.25 17.75
N SER A 81 -5.58 2.70 16.58
CA SER A 81 -6.27 1.40 16.52
C SER A 81 -5.35 0.26 16.95
N PHE A 82 -4.10 0.26 16.48
CA PHE A 82 -3.09 -0.73 16.89
C PHE A 82 -2.74 -0.60 18.37
N LEU A 83 -2.65 0.61 18.92
CA LEU A 83 -2.39 0.79 20.34
C LEU A 83 -3.53 0.26 21.20
N ARG A 84 -4.79 0.57 20.85
CA ARG A 84 -5.95 0.03 21.60
C ARG A 84 -6.02 -1.48 21.50
N PHE A 85 -5.84 -2.03 20.30
CA PHE A 85 -5.82 -3.48 20.09
C PHE A 85 -4.69 -4.16 20.86
N GLY A 86 -3.47 -3.61 20.84
CA GLY A 86 -2.34 -4.14 21.57
C GLY A 86 -2.51 -4.04 23.09
N TYR A 87 -3.15 -2.99 23.58
CA TYR A 87 -3.40 -2.83 25.02
C TYR A 87 -4.47 -3.81 25.53
N GLU A 88 -5.56 -3.94 24.78
CA GLU A 88 -6.72 -4.75 25.18
C GLU A 88 -6.47 -6.24 24.97
N VAL A 89 -5.81 -6.63 23.87
CA VAL A 89 -5.55 -8.05 23.56
C VAL A 89 -4.21 -8.51 24.11
N SER A 90 -3.12 -7.84 23.76
CA SER A 90 -1.78 -8.33 24.11
C SER A 90 -1.45 -8.08 25.58
N PHE A 91 -1.68 -6.87 26.09
CA PHE A 91 -1.33 -6.55 27.47
C PHE A 91 -2.20 -7.28 28.49
N GLU A 92 -3.51 -7.39 28.27
CA GLU A 92 -4.40 -8.12 29.18
C GLU A 92 -4.10 -9.63 29.19
N ALA A 93 -3.90 -10.23 28.01
CA ALA A 93 -3.56 -11.65 27.91
C ALA A 93 -2.16 -11.95 28.49
N LEU A 94 -1.19 -11.05 28.29
CA LEU A 94 0.16 -11.22 28.77
C LEU A 94 0.25 -11.03 30.28
N ASP A 95 -0.45 -10.04 30.85
CA ASP A 95 -0.46 -9.82 32.31
C ASP A 95 -1.16 -10.98 33.03
N LYS A 96 -2.37 -11.37 32.58
CA LYS A 96 -3.09 -12.51 33.17
C LYS A 96 -2.35 -13.83 32.98
N GLY A 97 -1.82 -14.09 31.78
CA GLY A 97 -1.07 -15.31 31.49
C GLY A 97 0.27 -15.37 32.23
N ALA A 98 0.97 -14.24 32.37
CA ALA A 98 2.19 -14.16 33.16
C ALA A 98 1.91 -14.39 34.64
N ILE A 99 0.88 -13.76 35.21
CA ILE A 99 0.47 -13.98 36.60
C ILE A 99 0.02 -15.42 36.82
N GLU A 100 -0.69 -16.02 35.87
CA GLU A 100 -1.13 -17.42 35.99
C GLU A 100 0.05 -18.38 36.02
N ILE A 101 1.07 -18.17 35.16
CA ILE A 101 2.28 -19.00 35.11
C ILE A 101 3.22 -18.76 36.29
N LEU A 102 3.46 -17.49 36.65
CA LEU A 102 4.38 -17.09 37.71
C LEU A 102 3.77 -17.19 39.12
N GLY A 103 2.45 -17.28 39.21
CA GLY A 103 1.75 -17.47 40.47
C GLY A 103 1.98 -18.85 41.07
N PRO A 104 1.72 -19.03 42.37
CA PRO A 104 1.87 -20.32 43.05
C PRO A 104 1.01 -21.42 42.41
N TYR A 105 -0.14 -21.06 41.82
CA TYR A 105 -0.99 -21.98 41.08
C TYR A 105 -0.33 -22.50 39.78
N GLY A 106 0.21 -21.61 38.92
CA GLY A 106 0.91 -22.03 37.69
C GLY A 106 2.19 -22.80 37.97
N ILE A 107 2.96 -22.39 38.97
CA ILE A 107 4.14 -23.11 39.41
C ILE A 107 3.75 -24.53 39.86
N SER A 108 2.74 -24.69 40.71
CA SER A 108 2.32 -26.02 41.16
C SER A 108 1.77 -26.89 40.03
N TYR A 109 1.00 -26.31 39.09
CA TYR A 109 0.46 -27.02 37.94
C TYR A 109 1.57 -27.51 37.00
N THR A 110 2.53 -26.65 36.67
CA THR A 110 3.69 -27.01 35.83
C THR A 110 4.58 -28.04 36.52
N PHE A 111 4.85 -27.88 37.81
CA PHE A 111 5.62 -28.85 38.60
C PHE A 111 4.95 -30.22 38.65
N ARG A 112 3.63 -30.26 38.85
CA ARG A 112 2.84 -31.49 38.82
C ARG A 112 2.91 -32.17 37.46
N ARG A 113 2.74 -31.41 36.38
CA ARG A 113 2.84 -31.93 35.00
C ARG A 113 4.25 -32.50 34.72
N LEU A 114 5.29 -31.86 35.27
CA LEU A 114 6.66 -32.32 35.14
C LEU A 114 6.88 -33.61 35.92
N ALA A 115 6.40 -33.67 37.17
CA ALA A 115 6.46 -34.84 38.03
C ALA A 115 5.73 -36.04 37.42
N GLU A 116 4.54 -35.83 36.84
CA GLU A 116 3.80 -36.86 36.11
C GLU A 116 4.60 -37.40 34.92
N ARG A 117 5.26 -36.53 34.13
CA ARG A 117 6.11 -36.96 33.02
C ARG A 117 7.31 -37.76 33.49
N ILE A 118 7.98 -37.33 34.57
CA ILE A 118 9.12 -38.05 35.15
C ILE A 118 8.67 -39.40 35.70
N SER A 119 7.53 -39.45 36.40
CA SER A 119 6.94 -40.68 36.92
C SER A 119 6.52 -41.64 35.80
N GLN A 120 5.99 -41.13 34.67
CA GLN A 120 5.69 -41.94 33.49
C GLN A 120 6.95 -42.52 32.84
N LEU A 121 8.07 -41.78 32.85
CA LEU A 121 9.36 -42.28 32.36
C LEU A 121 9.92 -43.36 33.28
N GLN A 122 9.80 -43.18 34.61
CA GLN A 122 10.30 -44.11 35.63
C GLN A 122 9.43 -45.36 35.82
N SER A 123 8.11 -45.27 35.64
CA SER A 123 7.18 -46.41 35.67
C SER A 123 7.36 -47.38 34.48
N GLY A 124 8.37 -47.13 33.65
CA GLY A 124 8.81 -48.05 32.61
C GLY A 124 7.88 -48.05 31.41
N PHE A 125 7.13 -46.97 31.13
CA PHE A 125 6.30 -46.90 29.92
C PHE A 125 7.14 -47.00 28.64
N VAL A 126 8.30 -46.33 28.60
CA VAL A 126 9.27 -46.45 27.49
C VAL A 126 9.88 -47.85 27.45
N VAL A 127 10.26 -48.41 28.60
CA VAL A 127 10.82 -49.77 28.67
C VAL A 127 9.80 -50.82 28.25
N ARG A 128 8.53 -50.65 28.63
CA ARG A 128 7.42 -51.53 28.24
C ARG A 128 7.19 -51.45 26.74
N ARG A 129 7.14 -50.25 26.16
CA ARG A 129 7.00 -50.06 24.72
C ARG A 129 8.15 -50.76 23.99
N VAL A 130 9.40 -50.46 24.31
CA VAL A 130 10.58 -51.05 23.67
C VAL A 130 10.71 -52.57 23.90
N ARG A 131 10.32 -53.09 25.07
CA ARG A 131 10.51 -54.52 25.43
C ARG A 131 9.36 -55.43 25.01
N TYR A 132 8.15 -54.90 24.83
CA TYR A 132 6.96 -55.67 24.42
C TYR A 132 6.46 -55.29 23.02
N ASP A 133 7.20 -54.51 22.24
CA ASP A 133 7.00 -54.39 20.80
C ASP A 133 7.80 -55.51 20.10
N PRO A 134 7.21 -56.70 19.83
CA PRO A 134 7.87 -57.71 19.02
C PRO A 134 8.05 -57.17 17.60
N TRP A 135 9.29 -56.96 17.20
CA TRP A 135 9.67 -56.91 15.80
C TRP A 135 9.85 -58.35 15.32
N PRO A 136 9.15 -58.83 14.28
CA PRO A 136 8.39 -58.06 13.29
C PRO A 136 6.92 -57.79 13.70
N PRO A 137 6.34 -56.65 13.27
CA PRO A 137 4.98 -56.26 13.62
C PRO A 137 3.92 -57.22 13.05
N ALA A 138 2.74 -57.30 13.69
CA ALA A 138 1.69 -58.29 13.39
C ALA A 138 1.18 -58.31 11.92
N TRP A 139 1.47 -57.26 11.13
CA TRP A 139 1.16 -57.21 9.71
C TRP A 139 2.23 -57.88 8.81
N TRP A 140 3.42 -58.19 9.32
CA TRP A 140 4.52 -58.81 8.58
C TRP A 140 4.23 -60.26 8.17
N GLY A 141 3.46 -61.00 8.99
CA GLY A 141 3.02 -62.38 8.69
C GLY A 141 1.98 -62.50 7.56
N ARG A 142 1.43 -61.38 7.07
CA ARG A 142 0.56 -61.34 5.88
C ARG A 142 1.34 -61.11 4.58
N VAL A 143 2.53 -60.53 4.64
CA VAL A 143 3.35 -60.27 3.43
C VAL A 143 4.05 -61.54 2.93
N LEU A 144 4.43 -62.46 3.83
CA LEU A 144 5.09 -63.72 3.49
C LEU A 144 4.16 -64.84 2.99
N ARG A 145 2.85 -64.58 2.89
CA ARG A 145 1.84 -65.58 2.48
C ARG A 145 1.28 -65.34 1.07
N CYS A 146 1.81 -64.35 0.35
CA CYS A 146 1.42 -63.98 -1.02
C CYS A 146 2.52 -64.26 -2.07
N GLY A 147 3.51 -65.11 -1.76
CA GLY A 147 4.55 -65.56 -2.70
C GLY A 147 4.31 -66.99 -3.14
#